data_AF-A0A9W8ARG1-F1
#
_entry.id   AF-A0A9W8ARG1-F1
#
_cell.length_a   1.000
_cell.length_b   1.000
_cell.length_c   1.000
_cell.angle_alpha   90.00
_cell.angle_beta   90.00
_cell.angle_gamma   90.00
#
_symmetry.space_group_name_H-M   'P 1'
#
loop_
_entity.id
_entity.type
_entity.pdbx_description
1 polymer ?
#
loop_
_entity_poly.entity_id
_entity_poly.type
_entity_poly.pdbx_seq_one_letter_code
_entity_poly.pdbx_strand_id
1 'polypeptide(L)'
;LGLLIATGGLVWSTVGYLSTKQGLPVVNQALAWFLLLVSPTLPLLASLISAQTHFHRLLTVYLALAPPFLLLSISYEVLFYFCFGAVLFLALFLEQCWETRLPRTVTIQVDQQTYHPLVQHDLFTSGLFLFLTNVGFFGTGNIASVSSFSLEAVSRLTTIFDPFLMGALLIFKILIPFFLLSAVLGIINRIKGLPPMAMFLLVLSTTDIMTVHFFYLVKDTGSWLEIGTTISHFIIASLFVLFIIVLYLISQLFTNGVEISSLRPVLQKKVV
;
A
#
# COMPACT_ATOMS: atom_id res chain seq x y z
N LEU A 1 0.63 -13.02 13.76
CA LEU A 1 -0.10 -14.25 13.35
C LEU A 1 -1.35 -14.50 14.20
N GLY A 2 -1.27 -14.48 15.54
CA GLY A 2 -2.44 -14.72 16.41
C GLY A 2 -3.64 -13.81 16.12
N LEU A 3 -3.42 -12.51 15.93
CA LEU A 3 -4.47 -11.55 15.55
C LEU A 3 -5.17 -11.90 14.22
N LEU A 4 -4.43 -12.40 13.24
CA LEU A 4 -4.97 -12.80 11.95
C LEU A 4 -5.89 -14.02 12.08
N ILE A 5 -5.46 -15.03 12.83
CA ILE A 5 -6.25 -16.24 13.09
C ILE A 5 -7.53 -15.88 13.86
N ALA A 6 -7.40 -15.04 14.89
CA ALA A 6 -8.55 -14.53 15.64
C ALA A 6 -9.53 -13.75 14.74
N THR A 7 -9.02 -12.92 13.83
CA THR A 7 -9.85 -12.19 12.87
C THR A 7 -10.56 -13.15 11.92
N GLY A 8 -9.87 -14.18 11.41
CA GLY A 8 -10.48 -15.20 10.56
C GLY A 8 -11.62 -15.95 11.26
N GLY A 9 -11.41 -16.36 12.52
CA GLY A 9 -12.46 -16.99 13.34
C GLY A 9 -13.63 -16.06 13.63
N LEU A 10 -13.36 -14.77 13.86
CA LEU A 10 -14.37 -13.75 14.06
C LEU A 10 -15.20 -13.52 12.78
N VAL A 11 -14.56 -13.43 11.61
CA VAL A 11 -15.26 -13.33 10.32
C VAL A 11 -16.12 -14.57 10.08
N TRP A 12 -15.56 -15.76 10.28
CA TRP A 12 -16.29 -17.02 10.10
C TRP A 12 -17.53 -17.12 10.99
N SER A 13 -17.38 -16.84 12.29
CA SER A 13 -18.51 -16.84 13.23
C SER A 13 -19.56 -15.79 12.85
N THR A 14 -19.14 -14.56 12.54
CA THR A 14 -20.05 -13.46 12.18
C THR A 14 -20.84 -13.75 10.92
N VAL A 15 -20.19 -14.32 9.89
CA VAL A 15 -20.86 -14.76 8.66
C VAL A 15 -21.86 -15.88 8.95
N GLY A 16 -21.56 -16.79 9.87
CA GLY A 16 -22.49 -17.83 10.33
C GLY A 16 -23.76 -17.28 11.00
N TYR A 17 -23.64 -16.27 11.87
CA TYR A 17 -24.79 -15.61 12.50
C TYR A 17 -25.64 -14.81 11.49
N LEU A 18 -24.98 -14.14 10.54
CA LEU A 18 -25.66 -13.39 9.48
C LEU A 18 -26.39 -14.32 8.51
N SER A 19 -25.80 -15.46 8.13
CA SER A 19 -26.43 -16.43 7.22
C SER A 19 -27.65 -17.12 7.86
N THR A 20 -27.63 -17.33 9.17
CA THR A 20 -28.75 -17.86 9.95
C THR A 20 -29.80 -16.81 10.35
N LYS A 21 -29.64 -15.55 9.90
CA LYS A 21 -30.52 -14.41 10.22
C LYS A 21 -30.69 -14.15 11.72
N GLN A 22 -29.72 -14.54 12.55
CA GLN A 22 -29.73 -14.31 14.00
C GLN A 22 -29.28 -12.89 14.38
N GLY A 23 -28.97 -12.06 13.38
CA GLY A 23 -28.47 -10.70 13.56
C GLY A 23 -26.96 -10.66 13.81
N LEU A 24 -26.45 -9.47 14.13
CA LEU A 24 -25.04 -9.25 14.43
C LEU A 24 -24.81 -9.35 15.95
N PRO A 25 -24.04 -10.35 16.44
CA PRO A 25 -23.74 -10.45 17.87
C PRO A 25 -22.94 -9.23 18.35
N VAL A 26 -23.36 -8.64 19.47
CA VAL A 26 -22.73 -7.43 20.04
C VAL A 26 -21.25 -7.65 20.37
N VAL A 27 -20.90 -8.84 20.86
CA VAL A 27 -19.50 -9.21 21.16
C VAL A 27 -18.65 -9.21 19.89
N ASN A 28 -19.15 -9.82 18.81
CA ASN A 28 -18.45 -9.85 17.53
C ASN A 28 -18.29 -8.45 16.95
N GLN A 29 -19.34 -7.63 17.05
CA GLN A 29 -19.31 -6.23 16.62
C GLN A 29 -18.25 -5.42 17.38
N ALA A 30 -18.22 -5.52 18.71
CA ALA A 30 -17.25 -4.81 19.54
C ALA A 30 -15.81 -5.25 19.23
N LEU A 31 -15.58 -6.55 19.07
CA LEU A 31 -14.27 -7.10 18.70
C LEU A 31 -13.85 -6.67 17.28
N ALA A 32 -14.79 -6.63 16.32
CA ALA A 32 -14.52 -6.18 14.96
C ALA A 32 -14.06 -4.71 14.94
N TRP A 33 -14.77 -3.83 15.65
CA TRP A 33 -14.39 -2.42 15.80
C TRP A 33 -13.05 -2.25 16.51
N PHE A 34 -12.82 -3.02 17.59
CA PHE A 34 -11.55 -3.01 18.29
C PHE A 34 -10.38 -3.40 17.37
N LEU A 35 -10.52 -4.51 16.62
CA LEU A 35 -9.49 -4.96 15.67
C LEU A 35 -9.27 -3.97 14.53
N LEU A 36 -10.34 -3.36 14.02
CA LEU A 36 -10.27 -2.35 12.97
C LEU A 36 -9.41 -1.15 13.38
N LEU A 37 -9.58 -0.67 14.61
CA LEU A 37 -8.91 0.54 15.12
C LEU A 37 -7.51 0.25 15.67
N VAL A 38 -7.35 -0.82 16.44
CA VAL A 38 -6.10 -1.11 17.15
C VAL A 38 -5.04 -1.68 16.20
N SER A 39 -5.43 -2.56 15.29
CA SER A 39 -4.45 -3.29 14.46
C SER A 39 -3.54 -2.37 13.62
N PRO A 40 -4.04 -1.34 12.91
CA PRO A 40 -3.19 -0.39 12.16
C PRO A 40 -2.21 0.41 13.02
N THR A 41 -2.46 0.57 14.32
CA THR A 41 -1.58 1.34 15.22
C THR A 41 -0.37 0.53 15.71
N LEU A 42 -0.42 -0.81 15.61
CA LEU A 42 0.63 -1.70 16.10
C LEU A 42 2.03 -1.43 15.50
N PRO A 43 2.19 -1.16 14.18
CA PRO A 43 3.51 -0.87 13.63
C PRO A 43 4.10 0.42 14.22
N LEU A 44 3.28 1.43 14.48
CA LEU A 44 3.73 2.70 15.05
C LEU A 44 4.23 2.49 16.49
N LEU A 45 3.49 1.71 17.29
CA LEU A 45 3.92 1.33 18.64
C LEU A 45 5.18 0.48 18.61
N ALA A 46 5.28 -0.48 17.68
CA ALA A 46 6.46 -1.32 17.54
C ALA A 46 7.74 -0.53 17.20
N SER A 47 7.64 0.54 16.40
CA SER A 47 8.78 1.44 16.13
C SER A 47 9.28 2.17 17.37
N LEU A 48 8.38 2.48 18.31
CA LEU A 48 8.76 3.21 19.52
C LEU A 48 9.50 2.31 20.51
N ILE A 49 9.24 1.00 20.45
CA ILE A 49 9.79 0.02 21.41
C ILE A 49 11.14 -0.51 20.95
N SER A 50 11.31 -0.84 19.67
CA SER A 50 12.56 -1.41 19.15
C SER A 50 12.83 -0.95 17.73
N ALA A 51 14.11 -0.71 17.44
CA ALA A 51 14.56 -0.64 16.07
C ALA A 51 14.31 -1.99 15.40
N GLN A 52 13.72 -1.96 14.21
CA GLN A 52 13.40 -3.14 13.43
C GLN A 52 14.16 -3.10 12.12
N THR A 53 14.65 -4.27 11.70
CA THR A 53 15.14 -4.46 10.33
C THR A 53 14.02 -4.16 9.33
N HIS A 54 14.35 -3.60 8.18
CA HIS A 54 13.39 -3.22 7.14
C HIS A 54 12.40 -4.32 6.74
N PHE A 55 12.83 -5.59 6.59
CA PHE A 55 11.90 -6.69 6.31
C PHE A 55 10.93 -6.98 7.46
N HIS A 56 11.42 -6.94 8.70
CA HIS A 56 10.59 -7.16 9.87
C HIS A 56 9.58 -6.03 10.06
N ARG A 57 10.00 -4.80 9.76
CA ARG A 57 9.12 -3.63 9.71
C ARG A 57 8.01 -3.81 8.70
N LEU A 58 8.35 -4.14 7.45
CA LEU A 58 7.37 -4.32 6.39
C LEU A 58 6.40 -5.47 6.71
N LEU A 59 6.90 -6.58 7.26
CA LEU A 59 6.07 -7.69 7.74
C LEU A 59 5.14 -7.26 8.86
N THR A 60 5.61 -6.45 9.80
CA THR A 60 4.77 -5.91 10.88
C THR A 60 3.65 -5.03 10.32
N VAL A 61 3.95 -4.13 9.37
CA VAL A 61 2.94 -3.30 8.71
C VAL A 61 1.94 -4.17 7.93
N TYR A 62 2.43 -5.13 7.15
CA TYR A 62 1.59 -6.08 6.40
C TYR A 62 0.64 -6.87 7.31
N LEU A 63 1.14 -7.41 8.42
CA LEU A 63 0.34 -8.18 9.36
C LEU A 63 -0.61 -7.29 10.19
N ALA A 64 -0.27 -6.03 10.42
CA ALA A 64 -1.11 -5.06 11.14
C ALA A 64 -2.28 -4.55 10.29
N LEU A 65 -2.09 -4.41 8.98
CA LEU A 65 -3.15 -3.99 8.05
C LEU A 65 -4.01 -5.15 7.57
N ALA A 66 -3.58 -6.40 7.78
CA ALA A 66 -4.34 -7.56 7.33
C ALA A 66 -5.69 -7.75 8.08
N PRO A 67 -5.80 -7.61 9.42
CA PRO A 67 -7.09 -7.70 10.12
C PRO A 67 -8.18 -6.73 9.62
N PRO A 68 -7.94 -5.40 9.52
CA PRO A 68 -8.96 -4.50 9.00
C PRO A 68 -9.30 -4.80 7.54
N PHE A 69 -8.32 -5.22 6.73
CA PHE A 69 -8.59 -5.62 5.35
C PHE A 69 -9.47 -6.87 5.28
N LEU A 70 -9.20 -7.90 6.09
CA LEU A 70 -10.03 -9.12 6.15
C LEU A 70 -11.47 -8.82 6.61
N LEU A 71 -11.63 -7.94 7.60
CA LEU A 71 -12.94 -7.53 8.11
C LEU A 71 -13.76 -6.76 7.07
N LEU A 72 -13.11 -6.06 6.14
CA LEU A 72 -13.75 -5.24 5.12
C LEU A 72 -13.76 -5.88 3.72
N SER A 73 -13.23 -7.10 3.60
CA SER A 73 -13.09 -7.76 2.29
C SER A 73 -13.84 -9.08 2.17
N ILE A 74 -14.18 -9.42 0.94
CA ILE A 74 -14.68 -10.74 0.53
C ILE A 74 -13.54 -11.60 -0.02
N SER A 75 -13.80 -12.89 -0.27
CA SER A 75 -12.74 -13.90 -0.47
C SER A 75 -11.73 -13.58 -1.57
N TYR A 76 -12.13 -13.08 -2.74
CA TYR A 76 -11.17 -12.79 -3.83
C TYR A 76 -10.31 -11.55 -3.55
N GLU A 77 -10.83 -10.57 -2.81
CA GLU A 77 -10.08 -9.37 -2.45
C GLU A 77 -8.98 -9.70 -1.43
N VAL A 78 -9.24 -10.66 -0.53
CA VAL A 78 -8.24 -11.20 0.39
C VAL A 78 -7.10 -11.87 -0.36
N LEU A 79 -7.41 -12.63 -1.42
CA LEU A 79 -6.39 -13.22 -2.28
C LEU A 79 -5.57 -12.15 -2.99
N PHE A 80 -6.21 -11.08 -3.48
CA PHE A 80 -5.52 -9.92 -4.04
C PHE A 80 -4.53 -9.34 -3.03
N TYR A 81 -4.94 -9.09 -1.78
CA TYR A 81 -4.06 -8.53 -0.75
C TYR A 81 -2.84 -9.43 -0.48
N PHE A 82 -3.05 -10.75 -0.44
CA PHE A 82 -1.96 -11.71 -0.29
C PHE A 82 -0.97 -11.66 -1.47
N CYS A 83 -1.47 -11.74 -2.69
CA CYS A 83 -0.64 -11.69 -3.90
C CYS A 83 0.08 -10.35 -4.04
N PHE A 84 -0.62 -9.24 -3.78
CA PHE A 84 -0.06 -7.89 -3.80
C PHE A 84 1.05 -7.74 -2.76
N GLY A 85 0.82 -8.20 -1.53
CA GLY A 85 1.86 -8.27 -0.50
C GLY A 85 3.07 -9.08 -0.95
N ALA A 86 2.87 -10.27 -1.49
CA ALA A 86 3.97 -11.11 -1.99
C ALA A 86 4.78 -10.41 -3.09
N VAL A 87 4.13 -9.73 -4.03
CA VAL A 87 4.79 -8.94 -5.08
C VAL A 87 5.60 -7.80 -4.47
N LEU A 88 5.08 -7.11 -3.46
CA LEU A 88 5.79 -6.05 -2.74
C LEU A 88 7.03 -6.56 -2.00
N PHE A 89 6.93 -7.69 -1.29
CA PHE A 89 8.09 -8.31 -0.64
C PHE A 89 9.14 -8.76 -1.66
N LEU A 90 8.70 -9.34 -2.78
CA LEU A 90 9.60 -9.76 -3.85
C LEU A 90 10.30 -8.57 -4.49
N ALA A 91 9.56 -7.49 -4.82
CA ALA A 91 10.12 -6.27 -5.38
C ALA A 91 11.20 -5.67 -4.45
N LEU A 92 10.91 -5.59 -3.16
CA LEU A 92 11.88 -5.11 -2.16
C LEU A 92 13.13 -5.99 -2.10
N PHE A 93 12.95 -7.32 -2.08
CA PHE A 93 14.06 -8.27 -2.03
C PHE A 93 14.94 -8.20 -3.29
N LEU A 94 14.32 -8.09 -4.47
CA LEU A 94 15.03 -7.94 -5.74
C LEU A 94 15.83 -6.64 -5.79
N GLU A 95 15.23 -5.54 -5.35
CA GLU A 95 15.91 -4.24 -5.27
C GLU A 95 17.13 -4.31 -4.34
N GLN A 96 16.99 -4.96 -3.19
CA GLN A 96 18.13 -5.13 -2.27
C GLN A 96 19.23 -6.03 -2.85
N CYS A 97 18.85 -7.09 -3.58
CA CYS A 97 19.81 -7.93 -4.30
C CYS A 97 20.55 -7.14 -5.38
N TRP A 98 19.85 -6.26 -6.08
CA TRP A 98 20.43 -5.41 -7.12
C TRP A 98 21.49 -4.46 -6.54
N GLU A 99 21.13 -3.70 -5.51
CA GLU A 99 22.05 -2.76 -4.83
C GLU A 99 23.23 -3.47 -4.17
N THR A 100 23.05 -4.73 -3.73
CA THR A 100 24.16 -5.52 -3.17
C THR A 100 25.13 -6.00 -4.26
N ARG A 101 24.62 -6.37 -5.44
CA ARG A 101 25.44 -6.85 -6.56
C ARG A 101 26.18 -5.73 -7.28
N LEU A 102 25.54 -4.57 -7.43
CA LEU A 102 26.07 -3.41 -8.14
C LEU A 102 26.11 -2.21 -7.18
N PRO A 103 27.03 -2.19 -6.20
CA PRO A 103 27.09 -1.13 -5.21
C PRO A 103 27.41 0.21 -5.87
N ARG A 104 26.67 1.24 -5.48
CA ARG A 104 26.89 2.62 -5.94
C ARG A 104 28.22 3.13 -5.38
N THR A 105 29.14 3.51 -6.26
CA THR A 105 30.47 4.02 -5.89
C THR A 105 30.49 5.54 -5.73
N VAL A 106 29.64 6.25 -6.47
CA VAL A 106 29.55 7.70 -6.43
C VAL A 106 28.71 8.13 -5.24
N THR A 107 29.22 9.08 -4.45
CA THR A 107 28.52 9.69 -3.32
C THR A 107 28.50 11.20 -3.46
N ILE A 108 27.44 11.81 -2.96
CA ILE A 108 27.22 13.25 -2.85
C ILE A 108 27.16 13.55 -1.35
N GLN A 109 27.90 14.55 -0.90
CA GLN A 109 27.80 15.03 0.48
C GLN A 109 26.87 16.24 0.55
N VAL A 110 25.82 16.15 1.37
CA VAL A 110 24.90 17.24 1.68
C VAL A 110 24.74 17.25 3.20
N ASP A 111 25.00 18.40 3.84
CA ASP A 111 24.82 18.59 5.29
C ASP A 111 25.41 17.47 6.15
N GLN A 112 26.68 17.11 5.90
CA GLN A 112 27.43 16.04 6.59
C GLN A 112 26.88 14.61 6.39
N GLN A 113 25.85 14.43 5.57
CA GLN A 113 25.31 13.12 5.19
C GLN A 113 25.73 12.75 3.76
N THR A 114 26.09 11.48 3.58
CA THR A 114 26.47 10.91 2.28
C THR A 114 25.25 10.28 1.62
N TYR A 115 24.92 10.76 0.42
CA TYR A 115 23.84 10.25 -0.41
C TYR A 115 24.38 9.71 -1.73
N HIS A 116 23.61 8.86 -2.39
CA HIS A 116 23.89 8.44 -3.76
C HIS A 116 23.10 9.27 -4.77
N PRO A 117 23.64 9.54 -5.98
CA PRO A 117 22.87 10.13 -7.06
C PRO A 117 21.80 9.16 -7.59
N LEU A 118 20.79 9.73 -8.26
CA LEU A 118 19.82 8.97 -9.04
C LEU A 118 20.48 8.37 -10.29
N VAL A 119 20.11 7.14 -10.60
CA VAL A 119 20.60 6.38 -11.77
C VAL A 119 19.41 5.98 -12.65
N GLN A 120 19.65 5.67 -13.93
CA GLN A 120 18.59 5.22 -14.85
C GLN A 120 17.78 4.03 -14.32
N HIS A 121 18.39 3.13 -13.54
CA HIS A 121 17.66 2.03 -12.91
C HIS A 121 16.56 2.51 -11.94
N ASP A 122 16.75 3.66 -11.29
CA ASP A 122 15.76 4.24 -10.37
C ASP A 122 14.48 4.68 -11.12
N LEU A 123 14.60 5.01 -12.41
CA LEU A 123 13.45 5.26 -13.29
C LEU A 123 12.60 4.01 -13.50
N PHE A 124 13.23 2.84 -13.63
CA PHE A 124 12.51 1.56 -13.72
C PHE A 124 11.80 1.24 -12.40
N THR A 125 12.47 1.43 -11.26
CA THR A 125 11.85 1.23 -9.94
C THR A 125 10.65 2.15 -9.73
N SER A 126 10.73 3.42 -10.17
CA SER A 126 9.60 4.35 -10.17
C SER A 126 8.46 3.89 -11.09
N GLY A 127 8.78 3.47 -12.32
CA GLY A 127 7.78 2.91 -13.24
C GLY A 127 7.07 1.69 -12.66
N LEU A 128 7.81 0.79 -12.00
CA LEU A 128 7.24 -0.36 -11.30
C LEU A 128 6.33 0.08 -10.14
N PHE A 129 6.72 1.10 -9.37
CA PHE A 129 5.89 1.66 -8.32
C PHE A 129 4.59 2.26 -8.86
N LEU A 130 4.66 3.01 -9.97
CA LEU A 130 3.47 3.56 -10.63
C LEU A 130 2.57 2.47 -11.20
N PHE A 131 3.16 1.44 -11.79
CA PHE A 131 2.43 0.27 -12.23
C PHE A 131 1.69 -0.39 -11.05
N LEU A 132 2.38 -0.63 -9.93
CA LEU A 132 1.78 -1.21 -8.73
C LEU A 132 0.75 -0.28 -8.06
N THR A 133 0.90 1.04 -8.19
CA THR A 133 -0.13 2.01 -7.76
C THR A 133 -1.40 1.83 -8.59
N ASN A 134 -1.27 1.73 -9.90
CA ASN A 134 -2.41 1.46 -10.79
C ASN A 134 -3.04 0.08 -10.51
N VAL A 135 -2.22 -0.96 -10.31
CA VAL A 135 -2.72 -2.30 -9.93
C VAL A 135 -3.44 -2.26 -8.57
N GLY A 136 -2.92 -1.51 -7.60
CA GLY A 136 -3.59 -1.28 -6.30
C GLY A 136 -4.95 -0.61 -6.45
N PHE A 137 -5.06 0.36 -7.36
CA PHE A 137 -6.29 1.10 -7.62
C PHE A 137 -7.32 0.29 -8.42
N PHE A 138 -6.91 -0.42 -9.46
CA PHE A 138 -7.85 -1.15 -10.32
C PHE A 138 -8.06 -2.61 -9.91
N GLY A 139 -7.17 -3.20 -9.12
CA GLY A 139 -7.07 -4.64 -8.90
C GLY A 139 -8.09 -5.27 -7.95
N THR A 140 -8.53 -4.58 -6.89
CA THR A 140 -9.57 -5.10 -5.97
C THR A 140 -10.99 -4.92 -6.50
N GLY A 141 -11.15 -4.39 -7.72
CA GLY A 141 -12.45 -4.21 -8.36
C GLY A 141 -13.03 -2.81 -8.18
N ASN A 142 -13.33 -2.19 -9.33
CA ASN A 142 -14.41 -1.23 -9.55
C ASN A 142 -14.48 0.00 -8.63
N ILE A 143 -13.33 0.55 -8.22
CA ILE A 143 -13.23 1.86 -7.53
C ILE A 143 -13.94 2.98 -8.33
N ALA A 144 -14.00 2.86 -9.66
CA ALA A 144 -14.71 3.78 -10.54
C ALA A 144 -16.23 3.84 -10.29
N SER A 145 -16.82 2.80 -9.68
CA SER A 145 -18.20 2.82 -9.22
C SER A 145 -18.27 2.32 -7.77
N VAL A 146 -18.17 3.26 -6.83
CA VAL A 146 -18.35 3.01 -5.37
C VAL A 146 -19.63 2.20 -5.07
N SER A 147 -20.63 2.28 -5.95
CA SER A 147 -21.88 1.52 -5.92
C SER A 147 -21.75 0.00 -6.12
N SER A 148 -20.59 -0.49 -6.56
CA SER A 148 -20.34 -1.91 -6.81
C SER A 148 -19.70 -2.65 -5.63
N PHE A 149 -19.29 -1.91 -4.58
CA PHE A 149 -18.76 -2.53 -3.38
C PHE A 149 -19.83 -3.33 -2.65
N SER A 150 -19.48 -4.57 -2.29
CA SER A 150 -20.36 -5.44 -1.52
C SER A 150 -20.51 -4.91 -0.10
N LEU A 151 -21.69 -4.35 0.19
CA LEU A 151 -22.07 -3.88 1.53
C LEU A 151 -22.10 -5.02 2.57
N GLU A 152 -22.14 -6.28 2.11
CA GLU A 152 -22.01 -7.48 2.95
C GLU A 152 -20.73 -7.48 3.79
N ALA A 153 -19.65 -6.91 3.27
CA ALA A 153 -18.42 -6.83 4.02
C ALA A 153 -18.53 -5.86 5.21
N VAL A 154 -19.27 -4.76 5.01
CA VAL A 154 -19.47 -3.68 5.99
C VAL A 154 -20.51 -4.07 7.04
N SER A 155 -21.50 -4.91 6.67
CA SER A 155 -22.53 -5.40 7.59
C SER A 155 -21.99 -6.22 8.76
N ARG A 156 -20.74 -6.68 8.67
CA ARG A 156 -19.98 -7.30 9.78
C ARG A 156 -19.62 -6.33 10.91
N LEU A 157 -19.59 -5.02 10.63
CA LEU A 157 -19.27 -3.96 11.60
C LEU A 157 -20.51 -3.15 12.01
N THR A 158 -21.41 -2.88 11.07
CA THR A 158 -22.63 -2.09 11.31
C THR A 158 -23.78 -2.61 10.46
N THR A 159 -24.89 -2.97 11.11
CA THR A 159 -26.13 -3.37 10.41
C THR A 159 -27.05 -2.19 10.09
N ILE A 160 -26.88 -1.06 10.79
CA ILE A 160 -27.62 0.17 10.55
C ILE A 160 -26.99 0.86 9.34
N PHE A 161 -27.82 1.22 8.36
CA PHE A 161 -27.38 1.95 7.19
C PHE A 161 -27.00 3.38 7.57
N ASP A 162 -25.71 3.69 7.44
CA ASP A 162 -25.18 5.04 7.51
C ASP A 162 -24.24 5.25 6.31
N PRO A 163 -24.65 6.05 5.30
CA PRO A 163 -23.89 6.20 4.07
C PRO A 163 -22.50 6.82 4.31
N PHE A 164 -22.35 7.66 5.33
CA PHE A 164 -21.07 8.33 5.60
C PHE A 164 -20.10 7.37 6.28
N LEU A 165 -20.54 6.64 7.30
CA LEU A 165 -19.72 5.63 7.97
C LEU A 165 -19.32 4.51 7.01
N MET A 166 -20.28 3.96 6.27
CA MET A 166 -20.02 2.89 5.31
C MET A 166 -19.06 3.35 4.20
N GLY A 167 -19.25 4.57 3.69
CA GLY A 167 -18.33 5.18 2.72
C GLY A 167 -16.92 5.35 3.29
N ALA A 168 -16.79 5.83 4.52
CA ALA A 168 -15.48 5.99 5.18
C ALA A 168 -14.76 4.65 5.38
N LEU A 169 -15.47 3.58 5.75
CA LEU A 169 -14.90 2.24 5.86
C LEU A 169 -14.41 1.70 4.51
N LEU A 170 -15.16 1.95 3.43
CA LEU A 170 -14.74 1.57 2.08
C LEU A 170 -13.50 2.34 1.62
N ILE A 171 -13.46 3.65 1.88
CA ILE A 171 -12.26 4.47 1.59
C ILE A 171 -11.06 3.94 2.38
N PHE A 172 -11.24 3.64 3.67
CA PHE A 172 -10.17 3.09 4.50
C PHE A 172 -9.64 1.75 3.95
N LYS A 173 -10.54 0.85 3.54
CA LYS A 173 -10.17 -0.41 2.87
C LYS A 173 -9.36 -0.17 1.61
N ILE A 174 -9.79 0.76 0.76
CA ILE A 174 -9.09 1.12 -0.48
C ILE A 174 -7.67 1.63 -0.20
N LEU A 175 -7.46 2.35 0.90
CA LEU A 175 -6.16 2.92 1.26
C LEU A 175 -5.14 1.87 1.74
N ILE A 176 -5.58 0.71 2.22
CA ILE A 176 -4.70 -0.30 2.84
C ILE A 176 -3.56 -0.78 1.92
N PRO A 177 -3.82 -1.22 0.66
CA PRO A 177 -2.74 -1.61 -0.26
C PRO A 177 -1.73 -0.48 -0.51
N PHE A 178 -2.20 0.76 -0.55
CA PHE A 178 -1.34 1.91 -0.78
C PHE A 178 -0.47 2.26 0.43
N PHE A 179 -0.93 2.02 1.65
CA PHE A 179 -0.09 2.14 2.84
C PHE A 179 1.10 1.18 2.76
N LEU A 180 0.88 -0.07 2.32
CA LEU A 180 1.98 -1.02 2.11
C LEU A 180 2.93 -0.57 1.00
N LEU A 181 2.36 -0.16 -0.14
CA LEU A 181 3.14 0.32 -1.27
C LEU A 181 4.01 1.52 -0.87
N SER A 182 3.46 2.46 -0.09
CA SER A 182 4.19 3.62 0.42
C SER A 182 5.33 3.23 1.37
N ALA A 183 5.13 2.24 2.25
CA ALA A 183 6.17 1.73 3.13
C ALA A 183 7.32 1.10 2.32
N VAL A 184 7.00 0.32 1.27
CA VAL A 184 8.02 -0.26 0.38
C VAL A 184 8.85 0.83 -0.30
N LEU A 185 8.22 1.88 -0.85
CA LEU A 185 8.95 2.97 -1.51
C LEU A 185 9.92 3.68 -0.57
N GLY A 186 9.48 3.98 0.66
CA GLY A 186 10.34 4.62 1.65
C GLY A 186 11.50 3.72 2.09
N ILE A 187 11.27 2.42 2.22
CA ILE A 187 12.33 1.45 2.52
C ILE A 187 13.32 1.36 1.34
N ILE A 188 12.83 1.30 0.10
CA ILE A 188 13.68 1.27 -1.10
C ILE A 188 14.56 2.52 -1.17
N ASN A 189 13.99 3.71 -0.92
CA ASN A 189 14.75 4.95 -0.91
C ASN A 189 15.92 4.90 0.10
N ARG A 190 15.66 4.31 1.28
CA ARG A 190 16.68 4.07 2.32
C ARG A 190 17.72 3.04 1.89
N ILE A 191 17.30 1.89 1.34
CA ILE A 191 18.22 0.84 0.84
C ILE A 191 19.19 1.41 -0.19
N LYS A 192 18.70 2.29 -1.08
CA LYS A 192 19.51 2.94 -2.12
C LYS A 192 20.39 4.08 -1.60
N GLY A 193 20.26 4.48 -0.33
CA GLY A 193 20.97 5.63 0.23
C GLY A 193 20.69 6.94 -0.51
N LEU A 194 19.47 7.08 -1.05
CA LEU A 194 19.06 8.27 -1.79
C LEU A 194 18.60 9.38 -0.83
N PRO A 195 18.63 10.66 -1.26
CA PRO A 195 18.04 11.74 -0.50
C PRO A 195 16.57 11.44 -0.13
N PRO A 196 16.03 11.92 1.01
CA PRO A 196 14.72 11.50 1.54
C PRO A 196 13.51 11.67 0.61
N MET A 197 13.62 12.56 -0.38
CA MET A 197 12.55 12.89 -1.33
C MET A 197 12.82 12.32 -2.74
N ALA A 198 13.99 11.74 -3.00
CA ALA A 198 14.45 11.49 -4.37
C ALA A 198 13.57 10.49 -5.13
N MET A 199 13.33 9.31 -4.57
CA MET A 199 12.44 8.31 -5.19
C MET A 199 11.01 8.83 -5.33
N PHE A 200 10.54 9.58 -4.35
CA PHE A 200 9.21 10.17 -4.37
C PHE A 200 9.05 11.20 -5.50
N LEU A 201 9.99 12.13 -5.62
CA LEU A 201 9.98 13.14 -6.69
C LEU A 201 10.09 12.49 -8.07
N LEU A 202 10.83 11.38 -8.19
CA LEU A 202 10.95 10.64 -9.43
C LEU A 202 9.63 9.96 -9.82
N VAL A 203 8.92 9.38 -8.85
CA VAL A 203 7.56 8.85 -9.04
C VAL A 203 6.59 9.97 -9.41
N LEU A 204 6.65 11.10 -8.71
CA LEU A 204 5.82 12.28 -8.99
C LEU A 204 6.04 12.79 -10.41
N SER A 205 7.29 13.00 -10.83
CA SER A 205 7.62 13.48 -12.17
C SER A 205 7.19 12.50 -13.27
N THR A 206 7.30 11.19 -13.01
CA THR A 206 6.85 10.16 -13.96
C THR A 206 5.32 10.15 -14.07
N THR A 207 4.61 10.47 -12.98
CA THR A 207 3.15 10.62 -12.96
C THR A 207 2.71 11.88 -13.71
N ASP A 208 3.45 12.98 -13.58
CA ASP A 208 3.18 14.21 -14.32
C ASP A 208 3.31 13.98 -15.84
N ILE A 209 4.34 13.24 -16.27
CA ILE A 209 4.51 12.84 -17.68
C ILE A 209 3.30 12.04 -18.16
N MET A 210 2.83 11.07 -17.36
CA MET A 210 1.62 10.29 -17.67
C MET A 210 0.37 11.19 -17.75
N THR A 211 0.25 12.18 -16.87
CA THR A 211 -0.88 13.11 -16.83
C THR A 211 -0.91 14.01 -18.05
N VAL A 212 0.25 14.54 -18.47
CA VAL A 212 0.39 15.31 -19.72
C VAL A 212 0.04 14.45 -20.93
N HIS A 213 0.44 13.18 -20.94
CA HIS A 213 0.05 12.26 -22.01
C HIS A 213 -1.48 12.11 -22.11
N PHE A 214 -2.17 11.91 -20.99
CA PHE A 214 -3.64 11.84 -20.99
C PHE A 214 -4.30 13.17 -21.35
N PHE A 215 -3.71 14.30 -21.00
CA PHE A 215 -4.19 15.61 -21.42
C PHE A 215 -4.23 15.74 -22.95
N TYR A 216 -3.16 15.32 -23.64
CA TYR A 216 -3.12 15.33 -25.10
C TYR A 216 -4.04 14.30 -25.77
N LEU A 217 -4.51 13.29 -25.02
CA LEU A 217 -5.48 12.29 -25.50
C LEU A 217 -6.95 12.71 -25.28
N VAL A 218 -7.20 13.85 -24.64
CA VAL A 218 -8.57 14.37 -24.46
C VAL A 218 -9.15 14.70 -25.84
N LYS A 219 -10.31 14.12 -26.13
CA LYS A 219 -11.04 14.33 -27.38
C LYS A 219 -12.23 15.26 -27.15
N ASP A 220 -12.42 16.19 -28.07
CA ASP A 220 -13.57 17.09 -28.17
C ASP A 220 -14.61 16.61 -29.20
N THR A 221 -14.28 15.57 -29.96
CA THR A 221 -15.13 15.00 -31.02
C THR A 221 -15.30 13.49 -30.83
N GLY A 222 -16.42 12.94 -31.31
CA GLY A 222 -16.76 11.52 -31.20
C GLY A 222 -18.03 11.29 -30.39
N SER A 223 -18.19 10.07 -29.87
CA SER A 223 -19.34 9.74 -29.02
C SER A 223 -19.24 10.39 -27.64
N TRP A 224 -20.36 10.75 -27.01
CA TRP A 224 -20.38 11.28 -25.64
C TRP A 224 -19.68 10.37 -24.63
N LEU A 225 -19.78 9.05 -24.82
CA LEU A 225 -19.09 8.07 -23.98
C LEU A 225 -17.57 8.18 -24.12
N GLU A 226 -17.06 8.29 -25.35
CA GLU A 226 -15.63 8.41 -25.62
C GLU A 226 -15.06 9.74 -25.11
N ILE A 227 -15.79 10.84 -25.29
CA ILE A 227 -15.44 12.14 -24.72
C ILE A 227 -15.37 12.03 -23.19
N GLY A 228 -16.40 11.43 -22.57
CA GLY A 228 -16.44 11.22 -21.12
C GLY A 228 -15.30 10.34 -20.60
N THR A 229 -14.93 9.28 -21.30
CA THR A 229 -13.85 8.37 -20.87
C THR A 229 -12.48 9.03 -20.97
N THR A 230 -12.20 9.77 -22.05
CA THR A 230 -10.91 10.48 -22.19
C THR A 230 -10.73 11.56 -21.12
N ILE A 231 -11.79 12.32 -20.82
CA ILE A 231 -11.79 13.29 -19.71
C ILE A 231 -11.58 12.59 -18.36
N SER A 232 -12.26 11.45 -18.14
CA SER A 232 -12.13 10.69 -16.89
C SER A 232 -10.71 10.18 -16.67
N HIS A 233 -10.03 9.67 -17.71
CA HIS A 233 -8.63 9.25 -17.60
C HIS A 233 -7.70 10.40 -17.20
N PHE A 234 -7.89 11.59 -17.79
CA PHE A 234 -7.11 12.78 -17.43
C PHE A 234 -7.34 13.22 -15.97
N ILE A 235 -8.60 13.23 -15.51
CA ILE A 235 -8.94 13.57 -14.13
C ILE A 235 -8.35 12.55 -13.15
N ILE A 236 -8.47 11.25 -13.44
CA ILE A 236 -7.91 10.19 -12.60
C ILE A 236 -6.38 10.32 -12.52
N ALA A 237 -5.69 10.56 -13.64
CA ALA A 237 -4.25 10.79 -13.66
C ALA A 237 -3.84 12.01 -12.82
N SER A 238 -4.59 13.11 -12.94
CA SER A 238 -4.37 14.33 -12.14
C SER A 238 -4.57 14.09 -10.64
N LEU A 239 -5.58 13.30 -10.26
CA LEU A 239 -5.82 12.93 -8.86
C LEU A 239 -4.72 12.01 -8.31
N PHE A 240 -4.11 11.16 -9.15
CA PHE A 240 -2.97 10.34 -8.72
C PHE A 240 -1.76 11.18 -8.28
N VAL A 241 -1.53 12.36 -8.84
CA VAL A 241 -0.46 13.28 -8.41
C VAL A 241 -0.68 13.69 -6.95
N LEU A 242 -1.89 14.15 -6.61
CA LEU A 242 -2.26 14.50 -5.23
C LEU A 242 -2.17 13.28 -4.30
N PHE A 243 -2.62 12.14 -4.78
CA PHE A 243 -2.61 10.90 -4.02
C PHE A 243 -1.19 10.43 -3.68
N ILE A 244 -0.25 10.52 -4.62
CA ILE A 244 1.15 10.17 -4.41
C ILE A 244 1.78 11.05 -3.32
N ILE A 245 1.47 12.35 -3.29
CA ILE A 245 1.90 13.27 -2.21
C ILE A 245 1.42 12.78 -0.84
N VAL A 246 0.18 12.32 -0.73
CA VAL A 246 -0.35 11.75 0.52
C VAL A 246 0.39 10.46 0.90
N LEU A 247 0.65 9.58 -0.07
CA LEU A 247 1.42 8.35 0.17
C LEU A 247 2.84 8.63 0.66
N TYR A 248 3.45 9.74 0.24
CA TYR A 248 4.75 10.13 0.75
C TYR A 248 4.75 10.41 2.25
N LEU A 249 3.79 11.20 2.72
CA LEU A 249 3.65 11.52 4.14
C LEU A 249 3.47 10.25 4.98
N ILE A 250 2.65 9.33 4.47
CA ILE A 250 2.43 8.03 5.11
C ILE A 250 3.70 7.17 5.10
N SER A 251 4.47 7.21 4.01
CA SER A 251 5.76 6.51 3.89
C SER A 251 6.74 6.97 4.97
N GLN A 252 6.84 8.27 5.22
CA GLN A 252 7.69 8.79 6.29
C GLN A 252 7.26 8.24 7.67
N LEU A 253 5.95 8.26 7.96
CA LEU A 253 5.42 7.73 9.22
C LEU A 253 5.80 6.26 9.44
N PHE A 254 5.69 5.41 8.42
CA PHE A 254 6.00 3.99 8.54
C PHE A 254 7.50 3.68 8.51
N THR A 255 8.31 4.47 7.82
CA THR A 255 9.74 4.18 7.61
C THR A 255 10.67 4.87 8.58
N ASN A 256 10.18 5.82 9.38
CA ASN A 256 10.97 6.46 10.44
C ASN A 256 11.58 5.43 11.41
N GLY A 257 12.87 5.59 11.69
CA GLY A 257 13.62 4.71 12.61
C GLY A 257 13.97 3.31 12.09
N VAL A 258 13.73 2.99 10.81
CA VAL A 258 14.04 1.66 10.26
C VAL A 258 15.55 1.48 10.04
N GLU A 259 16.08 0.38 10.57
CA GLU A 259 17.44 -0.08 10.33
C GLU A 259 17.51 -0.92 9.05
N ILE A 260 18.49 -0.60 8.20
CA ILE A 260 18.73 -1.33 6.96
C ILE A 260 19.72 -2.45 7.27
N SER A 261 19.28 -3.72 7.18
CA SER A 261 20.23 -4.82 7.27
C SER A 261 21.01 -4.96 5.96
N SER A 262 22.33 -5.07 6.05
CA SER A 262 23.17 -5.38 4.89
C SER A 262 23.09 -6.88 4.57
N LEU A 263 22.95 -7.25 3.29
CA LEU A 263 23.03 -8.66 2.85
C LEU A 263 24.48 -9.17 2.76
N ARG A 264 25.47 -8.29 2.98
CA ARG A 264 26.91 -8.59 2.85
C ARG A 264 27.41 -9.81 3.65
N PRO A 265 27.02 -10.07 4.91
CA PRO A 265 27.59 -11.19 5.66
C PRO A 265 27.11 -12.58 5.19
N VAL A 266 25.98 -12.66 4.47
CA VAL A 266 25.39 -13.96 4.04
C VAL A 266 26.04 -14.48 2.75
N LEU A 267 26.42 -13.59 1.84
CA LEU A 267 27.03 -13.97 0.56
C LEU A 267 28.51 -14.34 0.70
N GLN A 268 29.24 -13.76 1.66
CA GLN A 268 30.63 -14.15 1.93
C GLN A 268 30.75 -15.56 2.53
N LYS A 269 29.72 -16.03 3.26
CA LYS A 269 29.74 -17.35 3.91
C LYS A 269 29.55 -18.54 2.95
N LYS A 270 29.28 -18.27 1.65
CA LYS A 270 29.09 -19.29 0.61
C LYS A 270 30.26 -19.39 -0.38
N VAL A 271 31.33 -18.63 -0.15
CA VAL A 271 32.57 -18.67 -0.96
C VAL A 271 33.74 -19.05 -0.04
N VAL A 272 33.68 -20.25 0.54
CA VAL A 272 34.83 -20.98 1.10
C VAL A 272 34.61 -22.46 0.83
#